data_AF-A0A7K0XI69-F1
#
_entry.id   AF-A0A7K0XI69-F1
#
_cell.length_a   1.000
_cell.length_b   1.000
_cell.length_c   1.000
_cell.angle_alpha   90.00
_cell.angle_beta   90.00
_cell.angle_gamma   90.00
#
_symmetry.space_group_name_H-M   'P 1'
#
loop_
_entity.id
_entity.type
_entity.pdbx_description
1 polymer ?
#
loop_
_entity_poly.entity_id
_entity_poly.type
_entity_poly.pdbx_seq_one_letter_code
_entity_poly.pdbx_strand_id
1 'polypeptide(L)'
;MNADPADQQRLLELQEKDTRLAQIAHRVKTLPEAIELAELDTRFARARDEGVAAEVIADDLKRDQSRADTDVEQVRERAKHDRHLLDSGEVNDPKQLTNLQHELDSLARRQAELEDVELEIMERVEGALAAVRQLHAQRDSLAAERAEKADAVAALLADLDDERAIVTGERASIAAGIPEDLLSLYERIRADQAGLGAAHLHRGRCSGCRLELSPSEIEQVRSAPANEVVRCDQCRRILVRTAESGL
;
A
#
# COMPACT_ATOMS: atom_id res chain seq x y z
N MET A 1 46.73 -18.58 -8.69
CA MET A 1 46.03 -19.89 -8.71
C MET A 1 45.72 -20.22 -10.15
N ASN A 2 45.58 -21.51 -10.49
CA ASN A 2 45.28 -21.93 -11.85
C ASN A 2 43.91 -22.61 -11.93
N ALA A 3 43.15 -22.35 -12.98
CA ALA A 3 41.89 -22.98 -13.32
C ALA A 3 41.74 -23.09 -14.85
N ASP A 4 41.05 -24.12 -15.33
CA ASP A 4 40.84 -24.32 -16.76
C ASP A 4 40.16 -23.07 -17.39
N PRO A 5 40.58 -22.61 -18.58
CA PRO A 5 39.91 -21.50 -19.28
C PRO A 5 38.39 -21.67 -19.41
N ALA A 6 37.89 -22.91 -19.59
CA ALA A 6 36.46 -23.19 -19.62
C ALA A 6 35.79 -22.91 -18.27
N ASP A 7 36.45 -23.26 -17.15
CA ASP A 7 35.95 -22.96 -15.80
C ASP A 7 35.96 -21.46 -15.50
N GLN A 8 36.97 -20.74 -16.01
CA GLN A 8 36.99 -19.28 -15.92
C GLN A 8 35.84 -18.63 -16.71
N GLN A 9 35.49 -19.17 -17.88
CA GLN A 9 34.35 -18.70 -18.67
C GLN A 9 33.01 -18.93 -17.96
N ARG A 10 32.83 -20.09 -17.30
CA ARG A 10 31.64 -20.39 -16.48
C ARG A 10 31.41 -19.35 -15.37
N LEU A 11 32.45 -18.68 -14.87
CA LEU A 11 32.28 -17.59 -13.90
C LEU A 11 31.52 -16.38 -14.47
N LEU A 12 31.58 -16.14 -15.78
CA LEU A 12 30.79 -15.08 -16.40
C LEU A 12 29.31 -15.44 -16.45
N GLU A 13 29.00 -16.69 -16.80
CA GLU A 13 27.63 -17.20 -16.77
C GLU A 13 27.07 -17.16 -15.34
N LEU A 14 27.87 -17.59 -14.35
CA LEU A 14 27.50 -17.51 -12.93
C LEU A 14 27.24 -16.05 -12.50
N GLN A 15 28.11 -15.13 -12.92
CA GLN A 15 27.96 -13.70 -12.65
C GLN A 15 26.70 -13.10 -13.28
N GLU A 16 26.32 -13.56 -14.47
CA GLU A 16 25.09 -13.13 -15.13
C GLU A 16 23.87 -13.54 -14.30
N LYS A 17 23.81 -14.80 -13.84
CA LYS A 17 22.73 -15.28 -12.96
C LYS A 17 22.69 -14.50 -11.65
N ASP A 18 23.84 -14.21 -11.06
CA ASP A 18 23.90 -13.40 -9.84
C ASP A 18 23.44 -11.97 -10.03
N THR A 19 23.75 -11.38 -11.19
CA THR A 19 23.25 -10.05 -11.56
C THR A 19 21.74 -10.08 -11.75
N ARG A 20 21.20 -11.13 -12.40
CA ARG A 20 19.76 -11.30 -12.58
C ARG A 20 19.04 -11.47 -11.25
N LEU A 21 19.55 -12.28 -10.34
CA LEU A 21 19.00 -12.44 -8.98
C LEU A 21 18.98 -11.12 -8.21
N ALA A 22 20.04 -10.31 -8.32
CA ALA A 22 20.07 -8.98 -7.71
C ALA A 22 19.03 -8.03 -8.32
N GLN A 23 18.82 -8.07 -9.64
CA GLN A 23 17.78 -7.29 -10.32
C GLN A 23 16.37 -7.70 -9.88
N ILE A 24 16.09 -9.01 -9.78
CA ILE A 24 14.80 -9.51 -9.29
C ILE A 24 14.58 -9.06 -7.85
N ALA A 25 15.57 -9.23 -6.98
CA ALA A 25 15.48 -8.80 -5.59
C ALA A 25 15.25 -7.29 -5.44
N HIS A 26 15.85 -6.47 -6.31
CA HIS A 26 15.58 -5.04 -6.36
C HIS A 26 14.14 -4.75 -6.82
N ARG A 27 13.70 -5.38 -7.92
CA ARG A 27 12.35 -5.20 -8.48
C ARG A 27 11.25 -5.58 -7.49
N VAL A 28 11.43 -6.65 -6.71
CA VAL A 28 10.51 -7.03 -5.62
C VAL A 28 10.42 -5.92 -4.56
N LYS A 29 11.53 -5.27 -4.22
CA LYS A 29 11.56 -4.20 -3.20
C LYS A 29 10.98 -2.87 -3.69
N THR A 30 11.06 -2.59 -4.98
CA THR A 30 10.68 -1.30 -5.58
C THR A 30 9.49 -1.42 -6.52
N LEU A 31 8.64 -2.43 -6.33
CA LEU A 31 7.50 -2.69 -7.19
C LEU A 31 6.51 -1.50 -7.13
N PRO A 32 6.33 -0.72 -8.22
CA PRO A 32 5.47 0.46 -8.21
C PRO A 32 4.03 0.14 -7.81
N GLU A 33 3.52 -1.01 -8.24
CA GLU A 33 2.17 -1.47 -7.94
C GLU A 33 1.95 -1.70 -6.43
N ALA A 34 2.99 -2.10 -5.70
CA ALA A 34 2.93 -2.25 -4.25
C ALA A 34 2.89 -0.90 -3.52
N ILE A 35 3.53 0.14 -4.09
CA ILE A 35 3.46 1.52 -3.58
C ILE A 35 2.04 2.06 -3.78
N GLU A 36 1.47 1.91 -4.97
CA GLU A 36 0.09 2.31 -5.28
C GLU A 36 -0.92 1.58 -4.39
N LEU A 37 -0.72 0.28 -4.13
CA LEU A 37 -1.55 -0.47 -3.18
C LEU A 37 -1.47 0.11 -1.75
N ALA A 38 -0.28 0.50 -1.28
CA ALA A 38 -0.13 1.12 0.04
C ALA A 38 -0.82 2.49 0.15
N GLU A 39 -0.84 3.27 -0.94
CA GLU A 39 -1.61 4.51 -1.02
C GLU A 39 -3.12 4.26 -0.99
N LEU A 40 -3.60 3.24 -1.71
CA LEU A 40 -5.00 2.80 -1.65
C LEU A 40 -5.39 2.32 -0.26
N ASP A 41 -4.54 1.56 0.42
CA ASP A 41 -4.76 1.11 1.81
C ASP A 41 -4.95 2.30 2.76
N THR A 42 -4.14 3.34 2.59
CA THR A 42 -4.24 4.58 3.38
C THR A 42 -5.55 5.32 3.11
N ARG A 43 -5.94 5.44 1.83
CA ARG A 43 -7.21 6.09 1.43
C ARG A 43 -8.42 5.31 1.92
N PHE A 44 -8.38 3.98 1.83
CA PHE A 44 -9.44 3.10 2.33
C PHE A 44 -9.61 3.22 3.85
N ALA A 45 -8.50 3.16 4.61
CA ALA A 45 -8.53 3.33 6.05
C ALA A 45 -9.15 4.67 6.47
N ARG A 46 -8.77 5.75 5.78
CA ARG A 46 -9.35 7.07 5.99
C ARG A 46 -10.85 7.11 5.71
N ALA A 47 -11.30 6.60 4.56
CA ALA A 47 -12.72 6.59 4.19
C ALA A 47 -13.55 5.75 5.18
N ARG A 48 -13.00 4.64 5.69
CA ARG A 48 -13.62 3.84 6.73
C ARG A 48 -13.79 4.65 8.03
N ASP A 49 -12.74 5.32 8.48
CA ASP A 49 -12.76 6.08 9.74
C ASP A 49 -13.70 7.30 9.64
N GLU A 50 -13.70 7.98 8.50
CA GLU A 50 -14.67 9.06 8.20
C GLU A 50 -16.11 8.53 8.18
N GLY A 51 -16.35 7.35 7.60
CA GLY A 51 -17.65 6.69 7.60
C GLY A 51 -18.16 6.40 9.01
N VAL A 52 -17.33 5.80 9.87
CA VAL A 52 -17.67 5.54 11.28
C VAL A 52 -17.98 6.83 12.03
N ALA A 53 -17.19 7.89 11.82
CA ALA A 53 -17.45 9.18 12.45
C ALA A 53 -18.81 9.77 12.00
N ALA A 54 -19.16 9.65 10.72
CA ALA A 54 -20.43 10.09 10.19
C ALA A 54 -21.62 9.29 10.76
N GLU A 55 -21.45 7.98 10.96
CA GLU A 55 -22.47 7.13 11.62
C GLU A 55 -22.75 7.58 13.05
N VAL A 56 -21.70 7.87 13.83
CA VAL A 56 -21.84 8.38 15.20
C VAL A 56 -22.63 9.69 15.22
N ILE A 57 -22.31 10.62 14.32
CA ILE A 57 -23.04 11.89 14.19
C ILE A 57 -24.51 11.65 13.82
N ALA A 58 -24.77 10.74 12.87
CA ALA A 58 -26.14 10.42 12.46
C ALA A 58 -26.96 9.81 13.61
N ASP A 59 -26.34 8.96 14.43
CA ASP A 59 -27.00 8.34 15.57
C ASP A 59 -27.22 9.32 16.73
N ASP A 60 -26.31 10.27 16.95
CA ASP A 60 -26.53 11.40 17.87
C ASP A 60 -27.75 12.24 17.44
N LEU A 61 -27.80 12.60 16.16
CA LEU A 61 -28.91 13.38 15.60
C LEU A 61 -30.25 12.64 15.66
N LYS A 62 -30.28 11.32 15.44
CA LYS A 62 -31.51 10.52 15.63
C LYS A 62 -31.97 10.51 17.08
N ARG A 63 -31.04 10.53 18.04
CA ARG A 63 -31.40 10.64 19.47
C ARG A 63 -31.98 12.00 19.78
N ASP A 64 -31.44 13.07 19.19
CA ASP A 64 -32.01 14.42 19.31
C ASP A 64 -33.39 14.51 18.67
N GLN A 65 -33.59 13.88 17.50
CA GLN A 65 -34.89 13.78 16.83
C GLN A 65 -35.91 13.10 17.77
N SER A 66 -35.59 11.92 18.30
CA SER A 66 -36.51 11.22 19.21
C SER A 66 -36.88 12.02 20.45
N ARG A 67 -35.99 12.90 20.94
CA ARG A 67 -36.30 13.83 22.04
C ARG A 67 -37.25 14.93 21.60
N ALA A 68 -36.99 15.55 20.44
CA ALA A 68 -37.86 16.57 19.87
C ALA A 68 -39.28 16.02 19.63
N ASP A 69 -39.40 14.83 19.03
CA ASP A 69 -40.69 14.14 18.83
C ASP A 69 -41.43 13.95 20.16
N THR A 70 -40.70 13.57 21.22
CA THR A 70 -41.28 13.36 22.56
C THR A 70 -41.77 14.68 23.16
N ASP A 71 -41.00 15.77 23.02
CA ASP A 71 -41.37 17.08 23.55
C ASP A 71 -42.62 17.64 22.85
N VAL A 72 -42.72 17.48 21.52
CA VAL A 72 -43.90 17.84 20.73
C VAL A 72 -45.12 17.04 21.19
N GLU A 73 -44.98 15.72 21.35
CA GLU A 73 -46.08 14.84 21.77
C GLU A 73 -46.59 15.17 23.18
N GLN A 74 -45.69 15.51 24.11
CA GLN A 74 -46.09 15.94 25.46
C GLN A 74 -46.97 17.21 25.43
N VAL A 75 -46.62 18.18 24.59
CA VAL A 75 -47.42 19.42 24.43
C VAL A 75 -48.75 19.12 23.76
N ARG A 76 -48.77 18.25 22.73
CA ARG A 76 -49.99 17.82 22.04
C ARG A 76 -50.97 17.12 22.98
N GLU A 77 -50.50 16.15 23.78
CA GLU A 77 -51.37 15.42 24.70
C GLU A 77 -51.89 16.32 25.82
N ARG A 78 -51.09 17.28 26.33
CA ARG A 78 -51.58 18.28 27.28
C ARG A 78 -52.64 19.19 26.67
N ALA A 79 -52.41 19.72 25.47
CA ALA A 79 -53.38 20.56 24.77
C ALA A 79 -54.68 19.82 24.49
N LYS A 80 -54.61 18.54 24.13
CA LYS A 80 -55.77 17.67 23.92
C LYS A 80 -56.57 17.44 25.20
N HIS A 81 -55.89 17.19 26.32
CA HIS A 81 -56.53 17.06 27.63
C HIS A 81 -57.25 18.36 28.03
N ASP A 82 -56.57 19.51 27.91
CA ASP A 82 -57.12 20.81 28.28
C ASP A 82 -58.29 21.22 27.37
N ARG A 83 -58.22 20.89 26.08
CA ARG A 83 -59.34 21.04 25.14
C ARG A 83 -60.54 20.18 25.55
N HIS A 84 -60.31 18.93 25.93
CA HIS A 84 -61.38 18.04 26.41
C HIS A 84 -62.07 18.59 27.67
N LEU A 85 -61.30 19.09 28.65
CA LEU A 85 -61.87 19.73 29.84
C LEU A 85 -62.73 20.95 29.51
N LEU A 86 -62.30 21.76 28.54
CA LEU A 86 -63.05 22.92 28.06
C LEU A 86 -64.38 22.51 27.40
N ASP A 87 -64.34 21.48 26.56
CA ASP A 87 -65.48 21.07 25.72
C ASP A 87 -66.48 20.16 26.45
N SER A 88 -66.03 19.42 27.47
CA SER A 88 -66.87 18.50 28.26
C SER A 88 -67.87 19.20 29.19
N GLY A 89 -67.65 20.49 29.51
CA GLY A 89 -68.49 21.23 30.45
C GLY A 89 -68.31 20.82 31.93
N GLU A 90 -67.29 20.02 32.24
CA GLU A 90 -66.96 19.65 33.63
C GLU A 90 -66.52 20.87 34.46
N VAL A 91 -65.86 21.85 33.82
CA VAL A 91 -65.45 23.12 34.43
C VAL A 91 -66.54 24.18 34.24
N ASN A 92 -67.12 24.65 35.35
CA ASN A 92 -68.25 25.59 35.34
C ASN A 92 -67.89 26.98 35.89
N ASP A 93 -66.67 27.18 36.40
CA ASP A 93 -66.20 28.50 36.87
C ASP A 93 -65.71 29.34 35.67
N PRO A 94 -66.32 30.51 35.37
CA PRO A 94 -65.92 31.37 34.27
C PRO A 94 -64.44 31.76 34.30
N LYS A 95 -63.84 31.92 35.50
CA LYS A 95 -62.40 32.24 35.61
C LYS A 95 -61.52 31.08 35.18
N GLN A 96 -61.89 29.85 35.54
CA GLN A 96 -61.17 28.65 35.15
C GLN A 96 -61.27 28.41 33.64
N LEU A 97 -62.43 28.66 33.02
CA LEU A 97 -62.61 28.58 31.58
C LEU A 97 -61.71 29.57 30.81
N THR A 98 -61.63 30.83 31.27
CA THR A 98 -60.72 31.82 30.66
C THR A 98 -59.24 31.44 30.82
N ASN A 99 -58.85 30.91 31.99
CA ASN A 99 -57.48 30.43 32.20
C ASN A 99 -57.13 29.26 31.25
N LEU A 100 -58.05 28.32 31.08
CA LEU A 100 -57.88 27.16 30.20
C LEU A 100 -57.74 27.58 28.73
N GLN A 101 -58.50 28.59 28.30
CA GLN A 101 -58.34 29.18 26.96
C GLN A 101 -56.96 29.82 26.77
N HIS A 102 -56.48 30.60 27.74
CA HIS A 102 -55.14 31.19 27.69
C HIS A 102 -54.02 30.13 27.71
N GLU A 103 -54.20 29.05 28.47
CA GLU A 103 -53.28 27.92 28.51
C GLU A 103 -53.20 27.23 27.13
N LEU A 104 -54.34 26.97 26.50
CA LEU A 104 -54.41 26.40 25.16
C LEU A 104 -53.73 27.29 24.10
N ASP A 105 -53.93 28.61 24.17
CA ASP A 105 -53.22 29.55 23.28
C ASP A 105 -51.69 29.50 23.51
N SER A 106 -51.26 29.32 24.76
CA SER A 106 -49.84 29.18 25.11
C SER A 106 -49.25 27.85 24.65
N LEU A 107 -49.98 26.75 24.80
CA LEU A 107 -49.59 25.43 24.33
C LEU A 107 -49.51 25.40 22.80
N ALA A 108 -50.43 26.06 22.10
CA ALA A 108 -50.40 26.17 20.64
C ALA A 108 -49.14 26.90 20.15
N ARG A 109 -48.76 28.02 20.78
CA ARG A 109 -47.50 28.72 20.46
C ARG A 109 -46.28 27.83 20.74
N ARG A 110 -46.27 27.15 21.89
CA ARG A 110 -45.16 26.27 22.26
C ARG A 110 -45.03 25.07 21.32
N GLN A 111 -46.15 24.49 20.91
CA GLN A 111 -46.18 23.39 19.95
C GLN A 111 -45.55 23.84 18.62
N ALA A 112 -45.95 24.99 18.09
CA ALA A 112 -45.39 25.52 16.85
C ALA A 112 -43.86 25.71 16.96
N GLU A 113 -43.37 26.30 18.05
CA GLU A 113 -41.92 26.44 18.30
C GLU A 113 -41.18 25.09 18.33
N LEU A 114 -41.78 24.07 18.93
CA LEU A 114 -41.18 22.74 19.02
C LEU A 114 -41.21 22.00 17.67
N GLU A 115 -42.29 22.13 16.91
CA GLU A 115 -42.42 21.57 15.56
C GLU A 115 -41.40 22.20 14.59
N ASP A 116 -41.15 23.50 14.69
CA ASP A 116 -40.09 24.16 13.91
C ASP A 116 -38.70 23.57 14.24
N VAL A 117 -38.41 23.34 15.53
CA VAL A 117 -37.14 22.71 15.97
C VAL A 117 -37.05 21.25 15.52
N GLU A 118 -38.15 20.49 15.60
CA GLU A 118 -38.22 19.11 15.12
C GLU A 118 -37.88 19.04 13.63
N LEU A 119 -38.46 19.93 12.81
CA LEU A 119 -38.17 20.01 11.37
C LEU A 119 -36.69 20.32 11.09
N GLU A 120 -36.08 21.26 11.81
CA GLU A 120 -34.64 21.55 11.66
C GLU A 120 -33.77 20.32 12.01
N ILE A 121 -34.13 19.56 13.05
CA ILE A 121 -33.42 18.33 13.42
C ILE A 121 -33.60 17.26 12.33
N MET A 122 -34.81 17.11 11.78
CA MET A 122 -35.10 16.17 10.69
C MET A 122 -34.23 16.45 9.46
N GLU A 123 -34.08 17.71 9.05
CA GLU A 123 -33.21 18.11 7.94
C GLU A 123 -31.74 17.75 8.21
N ARG A 124 -31.28 17.96 9.45
CA ARG A 124 -29.92 17.59 9.87
C ARG A 124 -29.71 16.08 9.85
N VAL A 125 -30.70 15.29 10.30
CA VAL A 125 -30.66 13.82 10.23
C VAL A 125 -30.57 13.36 8.78
N GLU A 126 -31.39 13.93 7.88
CA GLU A 126 -31.36 13.58 6.46
C GLU A 126 -29.98 13.85 5.84
N GLY A 127 -29.40 15.02 6.13
CA GLY A 127 -28.05 15.38 5.68
C GLY A 127 -26.98 14.43 6.21
N ALA A 128 -27.03 14.08 7.50
CA ALA A 128 -26.08 13.13 8.10
C ALA A 128 -26.20 11.74 7.49
N LEU A 129 -27.42 11.23 7.27
CA LEU A 129 -27.64 9.95 6.61
C LEU A 129 -27.17 9.96 5.14
N ALA A 130 -27.30 11.07 4.44
CA ALA A 130 -26.76 11.23 3.09
C ALA A 130 -25.22 11.17 3.10
N ALA A 131 -24.57 11.84 4.06
CA ALA A 131 -23.12 11.78 4.23
C ALA A 131 -22.64 10.35 4.53
N VAL A 132 -23.31 9.61 5.42
CA VAL A 132 -23.02 8.19 5.70
C VAL A 132 -23.09 7.36 4.42
N ARG A 133 -24.16 7.50 3.63
CA ARG A 133 -24.31 6.77 2.36
C ARG A 133 -23.18 7.08 1.38
N GLN A 134 -22.79 8.34 1.26
CA GLN A 134 -21.71 8.76 0.37
C GLN A 134 -20.36 8.18 0.80
N LEU A 135 -20.02 8.28 2.08
CA LEU A 135 -18.76 7.76 2.62
C LEU A 135 -18.67 6.24 2.52
N HIS A 136 -19.79 5.53 2.73
CA HIS A 136 -19.85 4.08 2.51
C HIS A 136 -19.64 3.71 1.05
N ALA A 137 -20.29 4.40 0.11
CA ALA A 137 -20.08 4.15 -1.32
C ALA A 137 -18.62 4.40 -1.72
N GLN A 138 -18.00 5.46 -1.19
CA GLN A 138 -16.58 5.74 -1.41
C GLN A 138 -15.67 4.65 -0.83
N ARG A 139 -15.92 4.22 0.40
CA ARG A 139 -15.18 3.12 1.05
C ARG A 139 -15.29 1.84 0.23
N ASP A 140 -16.47 1.51 -0.26
CA ASP A 140 -16.72 0.27 -1.00
C ASP A 140 -16.07 0.30 -2.38
N SER A 141 -16.06 1.45 -3.06
CA SER A 141 -15.27 1.65 -4.30
C SER A 141 -13.78 1.43 -4.05
N LEU A 142 -13.23 2.07 -3.00
CA LEU A 142 -11.83 1.91 -2.62
C LEU A 142 -11.49 0.45 -2.23
N ALA A 143 -12.42 -0.26 -1.60
CA ALA A 143 -12.23 -1.67 -1.26
C ALA A 143 -12.11 -2.55 -2.51
N ALA A 144 -12.93 -2.28 -3.53
CA ALA A 144 -12.88 -3.00 -4.81
C ALA A 144 -11.57 -2.70 -5.57
N GLU A 145 -11.21 -1.42 -5.71
CA GLU A 145 -9.95 -0.99 -6.33
C GLU A 145 -8.72 -1.61 -5.62
N ARG A 146 -8.74 -1.61 -4.28
CA ARG A 146 -7.70 -2.23 -3.45
C ARG A 146 -7.59 -3.73 -3.70
N ALA A 147 -8.71 -4.45 -3.77
CA ALA A 147 -8.72 -5.89 -3.99
C ALA A 147 -8.12 -6.25 -5.36
N GLU A 148 -8.55 -5.57 -6.42
CA GLU A 148 -8.00 -5.76 -7.77
C GLU A 148 -6.50 -5.49 -7.81
N LYS A 149 -6.05 -4.39 -7.18
CA LYS A 149 -4.63 -4.04 -7.13
C LYS A 149 -3.81 -5.04 -6.31
N ALA A 150 -4.37 -5.54 -5.21
CA ALA A 150 -3.73 -6.55 -4.38
C ALA A 150 -3.52 -7.87 -5.16
N ASP A 151 -4.52 -8.29 -5.94
CA ASP A 151 -4.42 -9.47 -6.79
C ASP A 151 -3.35 -9.28 -7.89
N ALA A 152 -3.31 -8.10 -8.51
CA ALA A 152 -2.27 -7.77 -9.50
C ALA A 152 -0.85 -7.77 -8.90
N VAL A 153 -0.67 -7.20 -7.70
CA VAL A 153 0.61 -7.24 -6.98
C VAL A 153 1.01 -8.67 -6.63
N ALA A 154 0.06 -9.49 -6.15
CA ALA A 154 0.32 -10.88 -5.82
C ALA A 154 0.76 -11.68 -7.05
N ALA A 155 0.11 -11.49 -8.20
CA ALA A 155 0.50 -12.13 -9.45
C ALA A 155 1.93 -11.73 -9.89
N LEU A 156 2.25 -10.43 -9.87
CA LEU A 156 3.59 -9.95 -10.22
C LEU A 156 4.68 -10.50 -9.29
N LEU A 157 4.39 -10.60 -7.99
CA LEU A 157 5.32 -11.18 -7.03
C LEU A 157 5.50 -12.68 -7.24
N ALA A 158 4.44 -13.41 -7.62
CA ALA A 158 4.52 -14.82 -7.97
C ALA A 158 5.39 -15.03 -9.21
N ASP A 159 5.17 -14.25 -10.28
CA ASP A 159 6.00 -14.33 -11.51
C ASP A 159 7.49 -14.07 -11.22
N LEU A 160 7.79 -13.09 -10.36
CA LEU A 160 9.16 -12.79 -9.95
C LEU A 160 9.76 -13.89 -9.06
N ASP A 161 8.95 -14.58 -8.27
CA ASP A 161 9.41 -15.71 -7.45
C ASP A 161 9.71 -16.95 -8.31
N ASP A 162 8.84 -17.24 -9.28
CA ASP A 162 9.07 -18.31 -10.26
C ASP A 162 10.34 -18.04 -11.07
N GLU A 163 10.53 -16.81 -11.54
CA GLU A 163 11.77 -16.42 -12.22
C GLU A 163 12.98 -16.58 -11.29
N ARG A 164 12.87 -16.15 -10.03
CA ARG A 164 13.94 -16.30 -9.03
C ARG A 164 14.30 -17.76 -8.82
N ALA A 165 13.31 -18.66 -8.73
CA ALA A 165 13.53 -20.09 -8.55
C ALA A 165 14.28 -20.70 -9.74
N ILE A 166 13.87 -20.36 -10.97
CA ILE A 166 14.53 -20.80 -12.21
C ILE A 166 16.00 -20.34 -12.22
N VAL A 167 16.24 -19.04 -12.04
CA VAL A 167 17.60 -18.47 -12.09
C VAL A 167 18.48 -19.04 -10.98
N THR A 168 17.91 -19.31 -9.79
CA THR A 168 18.63 -19.95 -8.69
C THR A 168 19.03 -21.39 -9.04
N GLY A 169 18.14 -22.15 -9.68
CA GLY A 169 18.44 -23.50 -10.16
C GLY A 169 19.54 -23.51 -11.24
N GLU A 170 19.46 -22.61 -12.21
CA GLU A 170 20.49 -22.44 -13.25
C GLU A 170 21.84 -22.07 -12.64
N ARG A 171 21.86 -21.13 -11.68
CA ARG A 171 23.05 -20.74 -10.94
C ARG A 171 23.68 -21.94 -10.23
N ALA A 172 22.88 -22.75 -9.54
CA ALA A 172 23.36 -23.93 -8.81
C ALA A 172 23.96 -24.97 -9.76
N SER A 173 23.35 -25.18 -10.93
CA SER A 173 23.85 -26.07 -11.98
C SER A 173 25.21 -25.61 -12.51
N ILE A 174 25.37 -24.32 -12.80
CA ILE A 174 26.64 -23.73 -13.26
C ILE A 174 27.71 -23.87 -12.15
N ALA A 175 27.36 -23.54 -10.91
CA ALA A 175 28.27 -23.62 -9.76
C ALA A 175 28.80 -25.03 -9.52
N ALA A 176 27.98 -26.07 -9.72
CA ALA A 176 28.40 -27.47 -9.58
C ALA A 176 29.46 -27.90 -10.61
N GLY A 177 29.55 -27.21 -11.75
CA GLY A 177 30.56 -27.43 -12.77
C GLY A 177 31.86 -26.63 -12.59
N ILE A 178 31.98 -25.83 -11.52
CA ILE A 178 33.14 -24.98 -11.26
C ILE A 178 33.98 -25.59 -10.12
N PRO A 179 35.32 -25.67 -10.25
CA PRO A 179 36.19 -26.12 -9.17
C PRO A 179 36.01 -25.33 -7.86
N GLU A 180 35.98 -26.03 -6.73
CA GLU A 180 35.65 -25.45 -5.41
C GLU A 180 36.54 -24.25 -5.03
N ASP A 181 37.84 -24.32 -5.31
CA ASP A 181 38.77 -23.22 -5.03
C ASP A 181 38.44 -21.96 -5.84
N LEU A 182 38.08 -22.14 -7.13
CA LEU A 182 37.73 -21.04 -8.02
C LEU A 182 36.39 -20.41 -7.61
N LEU A 183 35.39 -21.25 -7.32
CA LEU A 183 34.09 -20.80 -6.83
C LEU A 183 34.24 -20.06 -5.49
N SER A 184 35.07 -20.57 -4.58
CA SER A 184 35.35 -19.93 -3.28
C SER A 184 36.02 -18.55 -3.43
N LEU A 185 36.93 -18.40 -4.40
CA LEU A 185 37.49 -17.09 -4.72
C LEU A 185 36.42 -16.15 -5.28
N TYR A 186 35.61 -16.65 -6.21
CA TYR A 186 34.53 -15.89 -6.82
C TYR A 186 33.54 -15.37 -5.78
N GLU A 187 33.01 -16.23 -4.91
CA GLU A 187 32.01 -15.86 -3.89
C GLU A 187 32.56 -14.85 -2.90
N ARG A 188 33.83 -14.98 -2.50
CA ARG A 188 34.50 -14.02 -1.62
C ARG A 188 34.57 -12.64 -2.26
N ILE A 189 35.06 -12.56 -3.51
CA ILE A 189 35.13 -11.30 -4.24
C ILE A 189 33.74 -10.72 -4.44
N ARG A 190 32.77 -11.56 -4.80
CA ARG A 190 31.38 -11.15 -5.02
C ARG A 190 30.79 -10.49 -3.76
N ALA A 191 31.00 -11.10 -2.59
CA ALA A 191 30.58 -10.55 -1.31
C ALA A 191 31.26 -9.19 -1.02
N ASP A 192 32.56 -9.07 -1.28
CA ASP A 192 33.33 -7.85 -1.03
C ASP A 192 33.06 -6.73 -2.05
N GLN A 193 32.65 -7.07 -3.28
CA GLN A 193 32.58 -6.16 -4.43
C GLN A 193 31.15 -5.95 -4.94
N ALA A 194 30.20 -5.78 -4.01
CA ALA A 194 28.81 -5.42 -4.27
C ALA A 194 28.09 -6.36 -5.26
N GLY A 195 28.33 -7.67 -5.16
CA GLY A 195 27.65 -8.68 -5.96
C GLY A 195 28.34 -9.04 -7.28
N LEU A 196 29.53 -8.49 -7.56
CA LEU A 196 30.29 -8.76 -8.79
C LEU A 196 31.64 -9.45 -8.47
N GLY A 197 31.72 -10.77 -8.66
CA GLY A 197 32.92 -11.59 -8.42
C GLY A 197 33.83 -11.75 -9.65
N ALA A 198 33.26 -11.74 -10.85
CA ALA A 198 33.98 -11.88 -12.12
C ALA A 198 33.58 -10.79 -13.11
N ALA A 199 34.49 -10.46 -14.02
CA ALA A 199 34.28 -9.49 -15.08
C ALA A 199 34.92 -9.98 -16.38
N HIS A 200 34.21 -9.81 -17.48
CA HIS A 200 34.75 -10.04 -18.81
C HIS A 200 35.78 -8.96 -19.15
N LEU A 201 36.95 -9.37 -19.64
CA LEU A 201 37.89 -8.46 -20.27
C LEU A 201 37.46 -8.28 -21.73
N HIS A 202 37.01 -7.08 -22.08
CA HIS A 202 36.53 -6.75 -23.42
C HIS A 202 37.40 -5.64 -24.01
N ARG A 203 38.14 -5.92 -25.09
CA ARG A 203 38.99 -4.93 -25.80
C ARG A 203 39.89 -4.09 -24.87
N GLY A 204 40.63 -4.76 -23.98
CA GLY A 204 41.51 -4.08 -23.01
C GLY A 204 40.78 -3.33 -21.87
N ARG A 205 39.46 -3.49 -21.73
CA ARG A 205 38.65 -2.86 -20.68
C ARG A 205 38.04 -3.91 -19.76
N CYS A 206 38.09 -3.67 -18.44
CA CYS A 206 37.36 -4.49 -17.47
C CYS A 206 35.87 -4.13 -17.50
N SER A 207 34.97 -5.06 -17.85
CA SER A 207 33.52 -4.80 -17.85
C SER A 207 32.93 -4.49 -16.46
N GLY A 208 33.61 -4.92 -15.38
CA GLY A 208 33.16 -4.71 -14.01
C GLY A 208 33.34 -3.28 -13.52
N CYS A 209 34.56 -2.71 -13.61
CA CYS A 209 34.81 -1.31 -13.22
C CYS A 209 34.72 -0.34 -14.40
N ARG A 210 34.61 -0.86 -15.64
CA ARG A 210 34.55 -0.09 -16.90
C ARG A 210 35.78 0.76 -17.19
N LEU A 211 36.88 0.54 -16.47
CA LEU A 211 38.16 1.18 -16.72
C LEU A 211 38.98 0.41 -17.75
N GLU A 212 39.70 1.15 -18.58
CA GLU A 212 40.70 0.61 -19.49
C GLU A 212 41.95 0.21 -18.71
N LEU A 213 42.50 -0.95 -19.04
CA LEU A 213 43.76 -1.40 -18.47
C LEU A 213 44.90 -0.60 -19.13
N SER A 214 45.87 -0.23 -18.32
CA SER A 214 47.13 0.35 -18.79
C SER A 214 47.87 -0.63 -19.70
N PRO A 215 48.74 -0.14 -20.61
CA PRO A 215 49.53 -1.01 -21.49
C PRO A 215 50.33 -2.08 -20.74
N SER A 216 50.86 -1.75 -19.55
CA SER A 216 51.57 -2.70 -18.69
C SER A 216 50.66 -3.79 -18.12
N GLU A 217 49.45 -3.44 -17.68
CA GLU A 217 48.47 -4.43 -17.21
C GLU A 217 48.02 -5.35 -18.35
N ILE A 218 47.81 -4.80 -19.56
CA ILE A 218 47.48 -5.60 -20.75
C ILE A 218 48.60 -6.60 -21.06
N GLU A 219 49.86 -6.18 -21.05
CA GLU A 219 51.00 -7.07 -21.32
C GLU A 219 51.13 -8.15 -20.24
N GLN A 220 50.89 -7.80 -18.97
CA GLN A 220 50.88 -8.77 -17.88
C GLN A 220 49.78 -9.82 -18.05
N VAL A 221 48.57 -9.40 -18.44
CA VAL A 221 47.43 -10.32 -18.68
C VAL A 221 47.65 -11.18 -19.94
N ARG A 222 48.31 -10.63 -20.97
CA ARG A 222 48.67 -11.32 -22.23
C ARG A 222 49.75 -12.38 -22.01
N SER A 223 50.76 -12.08 -21.19
CA SER A 223 51.89 -12.97 -20.89
C SER A 223 51.55 -14.05 -19.86
N ALA A 224 50.52 -13.86 -19.05
CA ALA A 224 50.04 -14.86 -18.10
C ALA A 224 49.52 -16.12 -18.83
N PRO A 225 49.87 -17.36 -18.39
CA PRO A 225 49.32 -18.60 -18.94
C PRO A 225 47.80 -18.60 -18.96
N ALA A 226 47.17 -19.23 -19.97
CA ALA A 226 45.71 -19.21 -20.14
C ALA A 226 44.94 -19.77 -18.92
N ASN A 227 45.53 -20.73 -18.21
CA ASN A 227 44.95 -21.31 -17.01
C ASN A 227 45.22 -20.48 -15.74
N GLU A 228 46.03 -19.42 -15.79
CA GLU A 228 46.21 -18.54 -14.63
C GLU A 228 44.97 -17.66 -14.43
N VAL A 229 44.45 -17.62 -13.19
CA VAL A 229 43.33 -16.74 -12.83
C VAL A 229 43.86 -15.35 -12.53
N VAL A 230 43.60 -14.41 -13.44
CA VAL A 230 44.05 -13.01 -13.35
C VAL A 230 42.97 -12.15 -12.69
N ARG A 231 43.38 -11.07 -12.01
CA ARG A 231 42.47 -10.13 -11.35
C ARG A 231 42.72 -8.71 -11.84
N CYS A 232 41.68 -7.89 -11.84
CA CYS A 232 41.80 -6.46 -12.13
C CYS A 232 42.49 -5.75 -10.96
N ASP A 233 43.52 -4.94 -11.22
CA ASP A 233 44.21 -4.21 -10.15
C ASP A 233 43.34 -3.10 -9.53
N GLN A 234 42.39 -2.57 -10.29
CA GLN A 234 41.49 -1.52 -9.83
C GLN A 234 40.34 -2.03 -8.96
N CYS A 235 39.64 -3.09 -9.38
CA CYS A 235 38.44 -3.58 -8.68
C CYS A 235 38.57 -4.99 -8.12
N ARG A 236 39.74 -5.64 -8.25
CA ARG A 236 40.07 -6.96 -7.70
C ARG A 236 39.22 -8.14 -8.19
N ARG A 237 38.26 -7.89 -9.09
CA ARG A 237 37.44 -8.92 -9.75
C ARG A 237 38.27 -9.85 -10.60
N ILE A 238 37.83 -11.10 -10.73
CA ILE A 238 38.43 -12.08 -11.64
C ILE A 238 38.24 -11.57 -13.07
N LEU A 239 39.33 -11.37 -13.80
CA LEU A 239 39.30 -10.97 -15.20
C LEU A 239 39.28 -12.22 -16.07
N VAL A 240 38.13 -12.49 -16.67
CA VAL A 240 37.95 -13.64 -17.56
C VAL A 240 38.36 -13.24 -18.97
N ARG A 241 39.32 -13.98 -19.52
CA ARG A 241 39.87 -13.79 -20.86
C ARG A 241 39.06 -14.60 -21.87
N THR A 242 38.69 -13.97 -22.98
CA THR A 242 37.97 -14.59 -24.10
C THR A 242 38.55 -14.09 -25.42
N ALA A 243 38.05 -14.59 -26.56
CA ALA A 243 38.43 -14.08 -27.88
C ALA A 243 38.17 -12.57 -28.07
N GLU A 244 37.27 -12.00 -27.28
CA GLU A 244 36.92 -10.58 -27.34
C GLU A 244 37.81 -9.67 -26.48
N SER A 245 38.79 -10.23 -25.77
CA SER A 245 39.63 -9.48 -24.84
C SER A 245 40.57 -8.48 -25.53
N GLY A 246 40.82 -8.63 -26.83
CA GLY A 246 41.76 -7.77 -27.57
C GLY A 246 43.22 -7.98 -27.14
N LEU A 247 43.52 -9.17 -26.61
CA LEU A 247 44.86 -9.64 -26.26
C LEU A 247 45.50 -10.32 -27.47
#